data_AF-A0A2V9HIP6-F1
#
_entry.id   AF-A0A2V9HIP6-F1
#
_cell.length_a   1.000
_cell.length_b   1.000
_cell.length_c   1.000
_cell.angle_alpha   90.00
_cell.angle_beta   90.00
_cell.angle_gamma   90.00
#
_symmetry.space_group_name_H-M   'P 1'
#
loop_
_entity.id
_entity.type
_entity.pdbx_description
1 polymer ?
#
loop_
_entity_poly.entity_id
_entity_poly.type
_entity_poly.pdbx_seq_one_letter_code
_entity_poly.pdbx_strand_id
1 'polypeptide(L)'
;NIQQTALELARPYWEKIQNGAYAKVYRGCWSGANRSRAKSKTTPEDCARIILRAIEAPKPKARYAVTPLSTAIQWAKRVLPDSAMDALMRRRYGVTREE
;
A
#
# COMPACT_ATOMS: atom_id res chain seq x y z
N ASN A 1 -17.50 2.97 -13.12
CA ASN A 1 -16.40 3.50 -12.30
C ASN A 1 -15.44 2.34 -12.01
N ILE A 2 -14.12 2.52 -12.19
CA ILE A 2 -13.07 1.51 -11.99
C ILE A 2 -13.19 0.79 -10.62
N GLN A 3 -13.62 1.50 -9.58
CA GLN A 3 -13.83 0.91 -8.25
C GLN A 3 -14.92 -0.16 -8.25
N GLN A 4 -16.02 0.07 -8.96
CA GLN A 4 -17.13 -0.87 -9.07
C GLN A 4 -16.72 -2.12 -9.85
N THR A 5 -16.01 -1.94 -10.96
CA THR A 5 -15.46 -3.04 -11.76
C THR A 5 -14.49 -3.90 -10.94
N ALA A 6 -13.63 -3.29 -10.13
CA ALA A 6 -12.73 -4.03 -9.25
C ALA A 6 -13.47 -4.88 -8.22
N LEU A 7 -14.59 -4.37 -7.67
CA LEU A 7 -15.43 -5.13 -6.73
C LEU A 7 -16.11 -6.32 -7.39
N GLU A 8 -16.62 -6.13 -8.61
CA GLU A 8 -17.27 -7.19 -9.39
C GLU A 8 -16.29 -8.32 -9.72
N LEU A 9 -15.07 -7.99 -10.14
CA LEU A 9 -14.02 -8.96 -10.42
C LEU A 9 -13.55 -9.71 -9.16
N ALA A 10 -13.60 -9.06 -7.98
CA ALA A 10 -13.20 -9.67 -6.71
C ALA A 10 -14.29 -10.59 -6.13
N ARG A 11 -15.56 -10.43 -6.54
CA ARG A 11 -16.73 -11.14 -6.00
C ARG A 11 -16.57 -12.67 -5.91
N PRO A 12 -16.10 -13.41 -6.92
CA PRO A 12 -15.96 -14.87 -6.81
C PRO A 12 -14.91 -15.31 -5.78
N TYR A 13 -14.02 -14.43 -5.35
CA TYR A 13 -12.97 -14.73 -4.37
C TYR A 13 -13.35 -14.32 -2.95
N TRP A 14 -14.49 -13.67 -2.75
CA TRP A 14 -14.85 -13.04 -1.48
C TRP A 14 -14.85 -14.02 -0.30
N GLU A 15 -15.42 -15.20 -0.50
CA GLU A 15 -15.43 -16.26 0.53
C GLU A 15 -14.01 -16.70 0.90
N LYS A 16 -13.14 -16.94 -0.09
CA LYS A 16 -11.74 -17.32 0.14
C LYS A 16 -10.93 -16.20 0.80
N ILE A 17 -11.22 -14.95 0.46
CA ILE A 17 -10.61 -13.76 1.08
C ILE A 17 -10.98 -13.68 2.56
N GLN A 18 -12.22 -14.01 2.91
CA GLN A 18 -12.71 -13.92 4.29
C GLN A 18 -12.32 -15.12 5.16
N ASN A 19 -12.32 -16.32 4.59
CA ASN A 19 -12.26 -17.59 5.34
C ASN A 19 -11.09 -18.51 4.95
N GLY A 20 -10.32 -18.18 3.91
CA GLY A 20 -9.19 -19.01 3.47
C GLY A 20 -7.91 -18.84 4.30
N ALA A 21 -6.87 -19.59 3.95
CA ALA A 21 -5.56 -19.57 4.63
C ALA A 21 -4.94 -18.16 4.73
N TYR A 22 -5.25 -17.28 3.77
CA TYR A 22 -4.75 -15.90 3.72
C TYR A 22 -5.70 -14.87 4.37
N ALA A 23 -6.77 -15.29 5.04
CA ALA A 23 -7.80 -14.40 5.58
C ALA A 23 -7.24 -13.31 6.50
N LYS A 24 -6.24 -13.64 7.34
CA LYS A 24 -5.60 -12.68 8.24
C LYS A 24 -4.78 -11.62 7.48
N VAL A 25 -4.10 -12.03 6.41
CA VAL A 25 -3.36 -11.12 5.51
C VAL A 25 -4.35 -10.15 4.87
N TYR A 26 -5.42 -10.65 4.26
CA TYR A 26 -6.45 -9.82 3.65
C TYR A 26 -7.09 -8.85 4.64
N ARG A 27 -7.47 -9.32 5.83
CA ARG A 27 -8.06 -8.48 6.89
C ARG A 27 -7.09 -7.39 7.35
N GLY A 28 -5.82 -7.73 7.55
CA GLY A 28 -4.77 -6.77 7.91
C GLY A 28 -4.54 -5.72 6.83
N CYS A 29 -4.50 -6.13 5.56
CA CYS A 29 -4.30 -5.24 4.42
C CYS A 29 -5.50 -4.31 4.24
N TRP A 30 -6.72 -4.85 4.29
CA TRP A 30 -7.96 -4.09 4.16
C TRP A 30 -8.09 -3.04 5.26
N SER A 31 -7.92 -3.44 6.53
CA SER A 31 -7.99 -2.52 7.67
C SER A 31 -6.91 -1.44 7.60
N GLY A 32 -5.69 -1.79 7.20
CA GLY A 32 -4.59 -0.84 6.99
C GLY A 32 -4.89 0.15 5.88
N ALA A 33 -5.36 -0.32 4.73
CA ALA A 33 -5.70 0.50 3.58
C ALA A 33 -6.85 1.46 3.88
N ASN A 34 -7.94 0.98 4.49
CA ASN A 34 -9.08 1.84 4.86
C ASN A 34 -8.67 2.90 5.88
N ARG A 35 -7.89 2.53 6.92
CA ARG A 35 -7.39 3.50 7.89
C ARG A 35 -6.48 4.55 7.24
N SER A 36 -5.60 4.14 6.34
CA SER A 36 -4.70 5.06 5.63
C SER A 36 -5.45 6.00 4.70
N ARG A 37 -6.45 5.50 3.97
CA ARG A 37 -7.27 6.31 3.05
C ARG A 37 -8.12 7.31 3.83
N ALA A 38 -8.79 6.87 4.90
CA ALA A 38 -9.61 7.74 5.75
C ALA A 38 -8.81 8.89 6.39
N LYS A 39 -7.52 8.68 6.66
CA LYS A 39 -6.63 9.72 7.21
C LYS A 39 -5.92 10.56 6.14
N SER A 40 -5.96 10.15 4.88
CA SER A 40 -5.25 10.85 3.81
C SER A 40 -5.92 12.18 3.52
N LYS A 41 -5.13 13.26 3.50
CA LYS A 41 -5.55 14.58 3.02
C LYS A 41 -5.05 14.87 1.60
N THR A 42 -4.47 13.87 0.92
CA THR A 42 -3.91 14.04 -0.42
C THR A 42 -5.05 14.16 -1.43
N THR A 43 -5.00 15.17 -2.29
CA THR A 43 -6.00 15.37 -3.36
C THR A 43 -5.48 14.83 -4.70
N PRO A 44 -6.35 14.68 -5.72
CA PRO A 44 -5.92 14.34 -7.08
C PRO A 44 -4.91 15.35 -7.66
N GLU A 45 -5.03 16.63 -7.33
CA GLU A 45 -4.16 17.70 -7.80
C GLU A 45 -2.73 17.55 -7.25
N ASP A 46 -2.58 17.05 -6.02
CA ASP A 46 -1.27 16.72 -5.45
C ASP A 46 -0.55 15.66 -6.29
N CYS A 47 -1.30 14.66 -6.77
CA CYS A 47 -0.77 13.63 -7.68
C CYS A 47 -0.39 14.24 -9.04
N ALA A 48 -1.28 15.04 -9.63
CA ALA A 48 -1.03 15.69 -10.91
C ALA A 48 0.24 16.57 -10.89
N ARG A 49 0.47 17.30 -9.78
CA ARG A 49 1.66 18.14 -9.59
C ARG A 49 2.95 17.32 -9.59
N ILE A 50 2.94 16.13 -9.00
CA ILE A 50 4.11 15.23 -9.00
C ILE A 50 4.36 14.66 -10.39
N ILE A 51 3.30 14.33 -11.13
CA ILE A 51 3.41 13.86 -12.52
C ILE A 51 4.00 14.96 -13.40
N LEU A 52 3.49 16.18 -13.31
CA LEU A 52 4.01 17.33 -14.06
C LEU A 52 5.50 17.55 -13.76
N ARG A 53 5.86 17.60 -12.47
CA ARG A 53 7.26 17.70 -12.03
C ARG A 53 8.13 16.58 -12.59
N ALA A 54 7.61 15.37 -12.71
CA ALA A 54 8.36 14.24 -13.23
C ALA A 54 8.64 14.38 -14.73
N ILE A 55 7.68 14.89 -15.50
CA ILE A 55 7.79 15.13 -16.94
C ILE A 55 8.75 16.28 -17.25
N GLU A 56 8.71 17.35 -16.46
CA GLU A 56 9.55 18.53 -16.65
C GLU A 56 10.99 18.36 -16.12
N ALA A 57 11.28 17.29 -15.38
CA ALA A 57 12.61 17.09 -14.80
C ALA A 57 13.65 16.76 -15.90
N PRO A 58 14.79 17.47 -15.97
CA PRO A 58 15.83 17.20 -16.96
C PRO A 58 16.47 15.80 -16.80
N LYS A 59 16.36 15.22 -15.59
CA LYS A 59 16.73 13.83 -15.29
C LYS A 59 15.65 13.21 -14.40
N PRO A 60 14.58 12.62 -14.97
CA PRO A 60 13.46 12.10 -14.19
C PRO A 60 13.87 10.88 -13.35
N LYS A 61 13.32 10.79 -12.13
CA LYS A 61 13.51 9.64 -11.24
C LYS A 61 12.55 8.51 -11.61
N ALA A 62 12.98 7.27 -11.42
CA ALA A 62 12.10 6.11 -11.63
C ALA A 62 10.92 6.04 -10.64
N ARG A 63 11.02 6.68 -9.47
CA ARG A 63 10.00 6.62 -8.40
C ARG A 63 9.84 7.97 -7.73
N TYR A 64 8.59 8.43 -7.63
CA TYR A 64 8.20 9.65 -6.93
C TYR A 64 7.19 9.34 -5.82
N ALA A 65 7.42 9.88 -4.63
CA ALA A 65 6.46 9.79 -3.53
C ALA A 65 5.38 10.86 -3.71
N VAL A 66 4.11 10.42 -3.78
CA VAL A 66 2.96 11.31 -4.02
C VAL A 66 2.29 11.76 -2.72
N THR A 67 2.26 10.91 -1.68
CA THR A 67 1.58 11.23 -0.42
C THR A 67 2.59 11.49 0.69
N PRO A 68 2.25 12.28 1.74
CA PRO A 68 3.13 12.47 2.89
C PRO A 68 3.54 11.14 3.53
N LEU A 69 2.61 10.17 3.58
CA LEU A 69 2.88 8.83 4.10
C LEU A 69 3.90 8.08 3.24
N SER A 70 3.83 8.15 1.91
CA SER A 70 4.79 7.45 1.05
C SER A 70 6.19 8.06 1.16
N THR A 71 6.29 9.38 1.30
CA THR A 71 7.57 10.06 1.56
C THR A 71 8.18 9.62 2.89
N ALA A 72 7.36 9.53 3.95
CA ALA A 72 7.81 9.08 5.27
C ALA A 72 8.29 7.61 5.24
N ILE A 73 7.54 6.73 4.56
CA ILE A 73 7.93 5.32 4.42
C ILE A 73 9.22 5.17 3.60
N GLN A 74 9.37 5.95 2.52
CA GLN A 74 10.58 5.92 1.70
C GLN A 74 11.83 6.32 2.51
N TRP A 75 11.69 7.29 3.42
CA TRP A 75 12.75 7.66 4.35
C TRP A 75 12.99 6.61 5.43
N ALA A 76 11.92 6.08 6.04
CA ALA A 76 12.02 5.05 7.06
C ALA A 76 12.76 3.81 6.56
N LYS A 77 12.52 3.39 5.30
CA LYS A 77 13.23 2.27 4.65
C LYS A 77 14.73 2.49 4.49
N ARG A 78 15.23 3.72 4.54
CA ARG A 78 16.68 3.97 4.49
C ARG A 78 17.38 3.75 5.83
N VAL A 79 16.62 3.76 6.92
CA VAL A 79 17.13 3.68 8.28
C VAL A 79 16.78 2.35 8.93
N LEU A 80 15.65 1.76 8.55
CA LEU A 80 15.16 0.51 9.14
C LEU A 80 15.81 -0.71 8.47
N PRO A 81 16.41 -1.65 9.23
CA PRO A 81 16.87 -2.91 8.69
C PRO A 81 15.72 -3.72 8.07
N ASP A 82 15.99 -4.40 6.95
CA ASP A 82 14.99 -5.23 6.26
C ASP A 82 14.41 -6.31 7.18
N SER A 83 15.25 -6.92 8.02
CA SER A 83 14.83 -7.94 8.99
C SER A 83 13.82 -7.43 10.02
N ALA A 84 13.95 -6.17 10.45
CA ALA A 84 13.00 -5.54 11.37
C ALA A 84 11.67 -5.24 10.67
N MET A 85 11.71 -4.79 9.40
CA MET A 85 10.50 -4.61 8.60
C MET A 85 9.77 -5.95 8.41
N ASP A 86 10.49 -7.00 8.07
CA ASP A 86 9.92 -8.33 7.86
C ASP A 86 9.34 -8.92 9.14
N ALA A 87 9.99 -8.72 10.28
CA ALA A 87 9.44 -9.13 11.58
C ALA A 87 8.13 -8.39 11.90
N LEU A 88 8.08 -7.07 11.65
CA LEU A 88 6.87 -6.28 11.83
C LEU A 88 5.73 -6.74 10.91
N MET A 89 6.03 -6.98 9.63
CA MET A 89 5.04 -7.45 8.65
C MET A 89 4.51 -8.84 9.02
N ARG A 90 5.39 -9.78 9.37
CA ARG A 90 5.01 -11.13 9.82
C ARG A 90 4.10 -11.08 11.03
N ARG A 91 4.45 -10.27 12.04
CA ARG A 91 3.61 -10.09 13.23
C ARG A 91 2.24 -9.49 12.87
N ARG A 92 2.20 -8.45 12.03
CA ARG A 92 0.98 -7.74 11.67
C ARG A 92 0.02 -8.60 10.85
N TYR A 93 0.53 -9.37 9.89
CA TYR A 93 -0.27 -10.18 8.98
C TYR A 93 -0.39 -11.64 9.41
N GLY A 94 0.31 -12.05 10.47
CA GLY A 94 0.34 -13.43 10.95
C GLY A 94 0.98 -14.40 9.97
N VAL A 95 1.99 -13.94 9.24
CA VAL A 95 2.77 -14.78 8.34
C VAL A 95 3.86 -15.47 9.15
N THR A 96 3.82 -16.79 9.21
CA THR A 96 4.86 -17.63 9.81
C THR A 96 5.83 -18.09 8.72
N ARG A 97 7.07 -18.37 9.10
CA ARG A 97 8.01 -19.05 8.21
C ARG A 97 7.70 -20.54 8.30
N GLU A 98 7.56 -21.22 7.17
CA GLU A 98 7.65 -22.67 7.15
C GLU A 98 9.13 -23.02 7.41
N GLU A 99 9.36 -23.94 8.34
CA GLU A 99 10.70 -24.42 8.70
C GLU A 99 11.29 -25.33 7.63
#